data_AF-A0A2H3IU39-F1
#
_entry.id   AF-A0A2H3IU39-F1
#
_cell.length_a   1.000
_cell.length_b   1.000
_cell.length_c   1.000
_cell.angle_alpha   90.00
_cell.angle_beta   90.00
_cell.angle_gamma   90.00
#
_symmetry.space_group_name_H-M   'P 1'
#
loop_
_entity.id
_entity.type
_entity.pdbx_description
1 polymer ?
#
loop_
_entity_poly.entity_id
_entity_poly.type
_entity_poly.pdbx_seq_one_letter_code
_entity_poly.pdbx_strand_id
1 'polypeptide(L)' 'SKGPDHIPRPANAWMLFRAATSRKIKGIENNQRNVSKIISAAWRNMSEKDKAMWYERAATQKQLHAERFPGYRYHPSAR' A
#
# COMPACT_ATOMS: atom_id res chain seq x y z
N SER A 1 -3.82 18.98 7.18
CA SER A 1 -4.56 17.89 6.49
C SER A 1 -4.42 18.11 5.00
N LYS A 2 -4.40 17.04 4.18
CA LYS A 2 -4.41 17.23 2.73
C LYS A 2 -5.78 17.77 2.31
N GLY A 3 -5.81 18.75 1.41
CA GLY A 3 -7.06 19.38 0.95
C GLY A 3 -8.00 18.39 0.24
N PRO A 4 -9.27 18.75 0.04
CA PRO A 4 -10.27 17.89 -0.59
C PRO A 4 -9.89 17.45 -2.01
N ASP A 5 -9.11 18.25 -2.74
CA ASP A 5 -8.64 17.94 -4.10
C ASP A 5 -7.38 17.07 -4.15
N HIS A 6 -6.91 16.57 -3.01
CA HIS A 6 -5.70 15.75 -2.98
C HIS A 6 -5.95 14.36 -3.55
N ILE A 7 -5.32 14.09 -4.70
CA ILE A 7 -5.27 12.75 -5.30
C ILE A 7 -4.24 11.88 -4.55
N PRO A 8 -4.66 10.81 -3.84
CA PRO A 8 -3.75 9.92 -3.14
C PRO A 8 -2.94 9.07 -4.12
N ARG A 9 -1.73 8.68 -3.73
CA ARG A 9 -0.89 7.79 -4.55
C ARG A 9 -1.57 6.43 -4.75
N PRO A 10 -1.39 5.78 -5.92
CA PRO A 10 -1.77 4.38 -6.07
C PRO A 10 -0.99 3.51 -5.08
N ALA A 11 -1.65 2.52 -4.48
CA ALA A 11 -1.02 1.62 -3.53
C ALA A 11 -0.03 0.70 -4.24
N ASN A 12 1.20 0.62 -3.72
CA ASN A 12 2.18 -0.38 -4.16
C ASN A 12 1.86 -1.76 -3.56
N ALA A 13 2.60 -2.79 -3.98
CA ALA A 13 2.37 -4.18 -3.56
C ALA A 13 2.41 -4.34 -2.03
N TRP A 14 3.38 -3.71 -1.37
CA TRP A 14 3.50 -3.76 0.09
C TRP A 14 2.35 -3.06 0.80
N MET A 15 1.88 -1.91 0.29
CA MET A 15 0.73 -1.19 0.86
C MET A 15 -0.56 -2.02 0.75
N LEU A 16 -0.75 -2.72 -0.38
CA LEU A 16 -1.88 -3.64 -0.57
C LEU A 16 -1.81 -4.82 0.40
N PHE A 17 -0.62 -5.42 0.52
CA PHE A 17 -0.40 -6.51 1.47
C PHE A 17 -0.62 -6.05 2.91
N ARG A 18 -0.06 -4.90 3.30
CA ARG A 18 -0.24 -4.33 4.64
C ARG A 18 -1.72 -4.10 4.95
N ALA A 19 -2.47 -3.53 4.02
CA ALA A 19 -3.90 -3.30 4.20
C ALA A 19 -4.69 -4.60 4.40
N ALA A 20 -4.34 -5.66 3.69
CA ALA A 20 -4.97 -6.96 3.84
C ALA A 20 -4.59 -7.65 5.17
N THR A 21 -3.31 -7.63 5.54
CA THR A 21 -2.79 -8.31 6.71
C THR A 21 -3.11 -7.56 8.01
N SER A 22 -3.14 -6.22 7.99
CA SER A 22 -3.51 -5.42 9.16
C SER A 22 -4.93 -5.71 9.65
N ARG A 23 -5.85 -6.07 8.75
CA ARG A 23 -7.21 -6.51 9.12
C ARG A 23 -7.21 -7.82 9.91
N LYS A 24 -6.27 -8.72 9.63
CA LYS A 24 -6.18 -10.04 10.30
C LYS A 24 -5.62 -9.93 11.73
N ILE A 25 -4.80 -8.91 12.00
CA ILE A 25 -4.18 -8.69 13.32
C ILE A 25 -4.86 -7.58 14.13
N LYS A 26 -5.94 -7.01 13.58
CA LYS A 26 -6.73 -5.98 14.27
C LYS A 26 -7.32 -6.60 15.54
N GLY A 27 -7.17 -5.91 16.68
CA GLY A 27 -7.59 -6.42 17.99
C GLY A 27 -6.54 -7.26 18.70
N ILE A 28 -5.50 -7.73 18.00
CA ILE A 28 -4.32 -8.39 18.61
C ILE A 28 -3.23 -7.35 18.87
N GLU A 29 -2.93 -6.51 17.86
CA GLU A 29 -1.97 -5.41 17.98
C GLU A 29 -2.55 -4.17 17.31
N ASN A 30 -2.65 -3.08 18.08
CA ASN A 30 -3.24 -1.82 17.63
C ASN A 30 -2.17 -0.74 17.38
N ASN A 31 -0.97 -0.91 17.95
CA ASN A 31 0.16 -0.02 17.75
C ASN A 31 0.68 -0.14 16.30
N GLN A 32 0.48 0.91 15.52
CA GLN A 32 0.83 0.94 14.10
C GLN A 32 2.33 0.73 13.83
N ARG A 33 3.21 1.08 14.78
CA ARG A 33 4.65 0.80 14.67
C ARG A 33 4.92 -0.69 14.74
N ASN A 34 4.29 -1.39 15.69
CA ASN A 34 4.44 -2.84 15.86
C ASN A 34 3.77 -3.60 14.72
N VAL A 35 2.55 -3.21 14.33
CA VAL A 35 1.86 -3.73 13.14
C VAL A 35 2.78 -3.68 11.91
N SER A 36 3.44 -2.55 11.68
CA SER A 36 4.29 -2.39 10.50
C SER A 36 5.57 -3.24 10.59
N LYS A 37 6.13 -3.46 11.79
CA LYS A 37 7.25 -4.39 11.99
C LYS A 37 6.85 -5.84 11.69
N ILE A 38 5.72 -6.30 12.25
CA ILE A 38 5.19 -7.65 12.05
C ILE A 38 4.92 -7.91 10.56
N ILE A 39 4.21 -6.99 9.90
CA ILE A 39 3.88 -7.12 8.48
C ILE A 39 5.13 -7.07 7.61
N SER A 40 6.12 -6.23 7.95
CA SER A 40 7.39 -6.19 7.21
C SER A 40 8.15 -7.50 7.31
N ALA A 41 8.17 -8.14 8.49
CA ALA A 41 8.76 -9.46 8.66
C ALA A 41 8.02 -10.52 7.84
N ALA A 42 6.68 -10.53 7.90
CA ALA A 42 5.85 -11.44 7.10
C ALA A 42 6.11 -11.27 5.60
N TRP A 43 6.13 -10.03 5.10
CA TRP A 43 6.41 -9.75 3.69
C TRP A 43 7.79 -10.25 3.25
N ARG A 44 8.83 -10.05 4.07
CA ARG A 44 10.19 -10.52 3.77
C ARG A 44 10.27 -12.04 3.68
N ASN A 45 9.48 -12.75 4.49
CA ASN A 45 9.46 -14.21 4.54
C ASN A 45 8.54 -14.85 3.48
N MET A 46 7.75 -14.06 2.74
CA MET A 46 6.93 -14.59 1.64
C MET A 46 7.78 -15.02 0.46
N SER A 47 7.32 -16.06 -0.23
CA SER A 47 7.89 -16.49 -1.50
C SER A 47 7.66 -15.43 -2.59
N GLU A 48 8.51 -15.41 -3.62
CA GLU A 48 8.31 -14.52 -4.77
C GLU A 48 7.00 -14.83 -5.51
N LYS A 49 6.56 -16.10 -5.52
CA LYS A 49 5.27 -16.51 -6.07
C LYS A 49 4.09 -15.86 -5.33
N ASP A 50 4.14 -15.81 -4.00
CA ASP A 50 3.08 -15.17 -3.21
C ASP A 50 3.11 -13.65 -3.34
N LYS A 51 4.32 -13.06 -3.47
CA LYS A 51 4.48 -11.63 -3.73
C LYS A 51 4.00 -11.24 -5.13
N ALA A 52 4.12 -12.12 -6.14
CA ALA A 52 3.73 -11.87 -7.53
C ALA A 52 2.28 -11.36 -7.64
N MET A 53 1.33 -12.01 -6.95
CA MET A 53 -0.06 -11.55 -6.90
C MET A 53 -0.19 -10.10 -6.40
N TRP A 54 0.61 -9.68 -5.43
CA TRP A 54 0.56 -8.30 -4.91
C TRP A 54 1.20 -7.31 -5.88
N TYR A 55 2.24 -7.72 -6.61
CA TYR A 55 2.84 -6.93 -7.68
C TYR A 55 1.86 -6.73 -8.84
N GLU A 56 1.16 -7.77 -9.28
CA GLU A 56 0.12 -7.69 -10.32
C GLU A 56 -1.02 -6.76 -9.91
N ARG A 57 -1.49 -6.88 -8.66
CA ARG A 57 -2.51 -5.97 -8.12
C ARG A 57 -2.01 -4.53 -8.06
N ALA A 58 -0.76 -4.31 -7.68
CA ALA A 58 -0.16 -2.97 -7.65
C ALA A 58 -0.02 -2.38 -9.05
N ALA A 59 0.33 -3.19 -10.06
CA ALA A 59 0.37 -2.78 -11.45
C ALA A 59 -1.04 -2.37 -11.94
N THR A 60 -2.06 -3.16 -11.61
CA THR A 60 -3.46 -2.86 -11.92
C THR A 60 -3.92 -1.55 -11.25
N GLN A 61 -3.61 -1.36 -9.96
CA GLN A 61 -3.94 -0.11 -9.25
C GLN A 61 -3.21 1.10 -9.85
N LYS A 62 -1.96 0.95 -10.27
CA LYS A 62 -1.20 2.00 -10.95
C LYS A 62 -1.84 2.36 -12.29
N GLN A 63 -2.26 1.36 -13.07
CA GLN A 63 -2.94 1.57 -14.35
C GLN A 63 -4.29 2.29 -14.16
N LEU A 64 -5.16 1.77 -13.31
CA LEU A 64 -6.47 2.38 -13.02
C LEU A 64 -6.34 3.81 -12.50
N HIS A 65 -5.31 4.08 -11.69
CA HIS A 65 -5.03 5.43 -11.23
C HIS A 65 -4.58 6.35 -12.37
N ALA A 66 -3.75 5.86 -13.29
CA ALA A 66 -3.31 6.65 -14.44
C ALA A 66 -4.47 6.96 -15.41
N GLU A 67 -5.38 6.01 -15.60
CA GLU A 67 -6.59 6.18 -16.40
C GLU A 67 -7.58 7.17 -15.75
N ARG A 68 -7.78 7.06 -14.43
CA ARG A 68 -8.69 7.93 -13.68
C ARG A 68 -8.16 9.35 -13.48
N PHE A 69 -6.85 9.51 -13.37
CA PHE A 69 -6.18 10.79 -13.12
C PHE A 69 -5.11 11.05 -14.19
N PRO A 70 -5.52 11.29 -15.45
CA PRO A 70 -4.59 11.62 -16.51
C PRO A 70 -3.80 12.89 -16.15
N GLY A 71 -2.49 12.86 -16.36
CA GLY A 71 -1.61 13.98 -15.98
C GLY A 71 -1.23 14.03 -14.50
N TYR A 72 -1.63 13.05 -13.68
CA TYR A 72 -1.17 12.97 -12.29
C TYR A 72 0.36 12.88 -12.20
N ARG A 73 0.96 13.81 -11.47
CA ARG A 73 2.38 13.79 -11.11
C ARG A 73 2.53 13.84 -9.60
N TYR A 74 3.43 13.03 -9.08
CA TYR A 74 3.72 13.04 -7.65
C TYR A 74 4.50 14.30 -7.29
N HIS A 75 3.87 15.17 -6.50
CA HIS A 75 4.51 16.33 -5.87
C HIS A 75 4.65 16.04 -4.38
N PRO A 76 5.87 15.73 -3.89
CA PRO A 76 6.09 15.60 -2.47
C PRO A 76 5.82 16.95 -1.81
N SER A 77 4.93 16.98 -0.81
CA SER A 77 4.88 18.13 0.09
C SER A 77 6.22 18.18 0.81
N ALA A 78 6.91 19.33 0.73
CA ALA A 78 7.98 19.62 1.67
C ALA A 78 7.43 19.43 3.09
N ARG A 79 8.23 18.78 3.95
CA ARG A 79 7.88 18.56 5.35
C ARG A 79 8.06 19.83 6.16
#